data_AF-A0A926GDC0-F1
#
_entry.id   AF-A0A926GDC0-F1
#
_cell.length_a   1.000
_cell.length_b   1.000
_cell.length_c   1.000
_cell.angle_alpha   90.00
_cell.angle_beta   90.00
_cell.angle_gamma   90.00
#
_symmetry.space_group_name_H-M   'P 1'
#
loop_
_entity.id
_entity.type
_entity.pdbx_description
1 polymer ?
#
loop_
_entity_poly.entity_id
_entity_poly.type
_entity_poly.pdbx_seq_one_letter_code
_entity_poly.pdbx_strand_id
1 'polypeptide(L)'
;MMSVNVAPDVEQVLKHNTRQWAKHVTGRIALGLAWIALPFVLHVVGVPDSFFTALPVLAGFYVLLFLLIRTSRGRRLAACERVLRTYPLEYHTRVVKKSEQWLLLGTVFTVKVSTRGQHGAPLMRAVNASTVRRWPKSAEDGGAWVAGDLPFGGVLIVPGTSDMLFMQPADWQKFADEREQADPSRSGRAQHAGLTQLVEKEPNITHFY
;
A
#
# COMPACT_ATOMS: atom_id res chain seq x y z
N MET A 1 9.10 -25.27 -6.19
CA MET A 1 8.29 -24.58 -7.22
C MET A 1 6.83 -24.62 -6.76
N MET A 2 6.29 -23.52 -6.22
CA MET A 2 4.85 -23.43 -5.97
C MET A 2 4.15 -23.20 -7.31
N SER A 3 3.13 -23.99 -7.62
CA SER A 3 2.33 -23.83 -8.84
C SER A 3 1.72 -22.43 -8.89
N VAL A 4 2.01 -21.68 -9.95
CA VAL A 4 1.57 -20.30 -10.18
C VAL A 4 0.03 -20.14 -10.14
N ASN A 5 -0.71 -21.26 -10.25
CA ASN A 5 -2.16 -21.29 -10.44
C ASN A 5 -2.98 -21.72 -9.21
N VAL A 6 -2.36 -21.97 -8.05
CA VAL A 6 -3.12 -22.26 -6.82
C VAL A 6 -3.35 -20.96 -6.05
N ALA A 7 -4.59 -20.70 -5.66
CA ALA A 7 -4.96 -19.51 -4.91
C ALA A 7 -4.14 -19.43 -3.62
N PRO A 8 -3.52 -18.27 -3.32
CA PRO A 8 -2.71 -18.12 -2.13
C PRO A 8 -3.61 -18.19 -0.89
N ASP A 9 -3.09 -18.81 0.17
CA ASP A 9 -3.72 -18.80 1.48
C ASP A 9 -3.76 -17.36 2.01
N VAL A 10 -4.98 -16.82 2.14
CA VAL A 10 -5.24 -15.45 2.59
C VAL A 10 -4.63 -15.19 3.96
N GLU A 11 -4.69 -16.14 4.88
CA GLU A 11 -4.13 -15.95 6.23
C GLU A 11 -2.61 -15.82 6.19
N GLN A 12 -1.96 -16.64 5.36
CA GLN A 12 -0.52 -16.57 5.16
C GLN A 12 -0.10 -15.23 4.53
N VAL A 13 -0.85 -14.75 3.53
CA VAL A 13 -0.59 -13.45 2.89
C VAL A 13 -0.75 -12.31 3.90
N LEU A 14 -1.82 -12.31 4.70
CA LEU A 14 -2.05 -11.29 5.73
C LEU A 14 -0.95 -11.31 6.81
N LYS A 15 -0.57 -12.50 7.28
CA LYS A 15 0.52 -12.67 8.26
C LYS A 15 1.85 -12.18 7.72
N HIS A 16 2.15 -12.48 6.45
CA HIS A 16 3.36 -12.03 5.77
C HIS A 16 3.44 -10.50 5.72
N ASN A 17 2.39 -9.84 5.22
CA ASN A 17 2.36 -8.39 5.05
C ASN A 17 2.33 -7.64 6.39
N THR A 18 1.63 -8.17 7.39
CA THR A 18 1.61 -7.63 8.76
C THR A 18 3.01 -7.70 9.39
N ARG A 19 3.71 -8.83 9.22
CA ARG A 19 5.09 -8.98 9.71
C ARG A 19 6.05 -8.03 9.01
N GLN A 20 5.96 -7.89 7.69
CA GLN A 20 6.79 -6.94 6.95
C GLN A 20 6.54 -5.49 7.40
N TRP A 21 5.26 -5.11 7.53
CA TRP A 21 4.87 -3.81 8.05
C TRP A 21 5.45 -3.55 9.44
N ALA A 22 5.28 -4.50 10.37
CA ALA A 22 5.81 -4.40 11.73
C ALA A 22 7.33 -4.20 11.74
N LYS A 23 8.08 -4.98 10.94
CA LYS A 23 9.53 -4.80 10.80
C LYS A 23 9.91 -3.39 10.34
N HIS A 24 9.21 -2.84 9.35
CA HIS A 24 9.49 -1.49 8.85
C HIS A 24 9.13 -0.40 9.85
N VAL A 25 8.04 -0.56 10.59
CA VAL A 25 7.63 0.35 11.65
C VAL A 25 8.64 0.31 12.79
N THR A 26 8.93 -0.88 13.34
CA THR A 26 9.90 -1.05 14.43
C THR A 26 11.28 -0.53 14.06
N GLY A 27 11.76 -0.81 12.85
CA GLY A 27 13.05 -0.30 12.38
C GLY A 27 13.12 1.24 12.34
N ARG A 28 12.03 1.90 11.92
CA ARG A 28 11.97 3.37 11.91
C ARG A 28 11.80 3.97 13.30
N ILE A 29 11.08 3.30 14.20
CA ILE A 29 11.00 3.70 15.61
C ILE A 29 12.39 3.64 16.24
N ALA A 30 13.09 2.51 16.09
CA ALA A 30 14.44 2.35 16.60
C ALA A 30 15.40 3.42 16.05
N LEU A 31 15.33 3.71 14.75
CA LEU A 31 16.12 4.76 14.12
C LEU A 31 15.80 6.15 14.68
N GLY A 32 14.52 6.49 14.82
CA GLY A 32 14.10 7.78 15.37
C GLY A 32 14.53 7.96 16.83
N LEU A 33 14.38 6.92 17.65
CA LEU A 33 14.83 6.92 19.04
C LEU A 33 16.37 7.00 19.15
N ALA A 34 17.11 6.32 18.28
CA ALA A 34 18.56 6.41 18.24
C ALA A 34 19.04 7.84 17.96
N TRP A 35 18.39 8.53 17.00
CA TRP A 35 18.68 9.94 16.70
C TRP A 35 18.36 10.87 17.89
N ILE A 36 17.26 10.61 18.61
CA ILE A 36 16.89 11.37 19.81
C ILE A 36 17.86 11.10 20.98
N ALA A 37 18.34 9.86 21.13
CA ALA A 37 19.24 9.48 22.20
C ALA A 37 20.69 9.97 21.99
N LEU A 38 21.09 10.18 20.73
CA LEU A 38 22.46 10.52 20.36
C LEU A 38 23.02 11.74 21.12
N PRO A 39 22.30 12.87 21.28
CA PRO A 39 22.81 14.03 22.02
C PRO A 39 23.06 13.74 23.49
N PHE A 40 22.22 12.93 24.12
CA PHE A 40 22.40 12.53 25.52
C PHE A 40 23.66 11.67 25.70
N VAL A 41 23.92 10.77 24.76
CA VAL A 41 25.16 9.96 24.76
C VAL A 41 26.38 10.86 24.58
N LEU A 42 26.33 11.81 23.65
CA LEU A 42 27.43 12.76 23.42
C LEU A 42 27.72 13.60 24.68
N HIS A 43 26.68 14.09 25.35
CA HIS A 43 26.79 14.82 26.61
C HIS A 43 27.48 13.99 27.71
N VAL A 44 27.06 12.72 27.89
CA VAL A 44 27.66 11.81 28.88
C VAL A 44 29.14 11.53 28.61
N VAL A 45 29.57 11.54 27.35
CA VAL A 45 30.98 11.34 26.95
C VAL A 45 31.80 12.65 27.04
N GLY A 46 31.20 13.75 27.47
CA GLY A 46 31.88 15.02 27.72
C GLY A 46 32.01 15.91 26.48
N VAL A 47 31.20 15.68 25.44
CA VAL A 47 31.11 16.59 24.30
C VAL A 47 30.37 17.86 24.74
N PRO A 48 30.91 19.06 24.49
CA PRO A 48 30.26 20.31 24.87
C PRO A 48 28.88 20.46 24.21
N ASP A 49 27.90 20.88 25.00
CA ASP A 49 26.57 21.19 24.50
C ASP A 49 26.65 22.37 23.53
N SER A 50 26.30 22.10 22.28
CA SER A 50 26.24 23.10 21.22
C SER A 50 24.95 22.96 20.41
N PHE A 51 24.59 24.00 19.68
CA PHE A 51 23.44 23.95 18.76
C PHE A 51 23.49 22.73 17.82
N PHE A 52 24.69 22.37 17.33
CA PHE A 52 24.87 21.22 16.44
C PHE A 52 24.62 19.88 17.13
N THR A 53 24.89 19.76 18.43
CA THR A 53 24.61 18.54 19.19
C THR A 53 23.11 18.32 19.39
N ALA A 54 22.25 19.33 19.25
CA ALA A 54 20.80 19.19 19.34
C ALA A 54 20.11 18.83 18.00
N LEU A 55 20.75 19.05 16.85
CA LEU A 55 20.20 18.74 15.53
C LEU A 55 19.72 17.28 15.35
N PRO A 56 20.42 16.25 15.88
CA PRO A 56 19.95 14.87 15.91
C PRO A 56 18.52 14.69 16.44
N VAL A 57 18.12 15.45 17.47
CA VAL A 57 16.77 15.36 18.07
C VAL A 57 15.71 15.78 17.06
N LEU A 58 15.94 16.86 16.32
CA LEU A 58 15.03 17.30 15.26
C LEU A 58 14.90 16.22 14.18
N ALA A 59 16.03 15.64 13.74
CA ALA A 59 16.01 14.56 12.75
C ALA A 59 15.20 13.34 13.24
N GLY A 60 15.42 12.91 14.48
CA GLY A 60 14.67 11.81 15.09
C GLY A 60 13.18 12.11 15.23
N PHE A 61 12.83 13.34 15.64
CA PHE A 61 11.44 13.79 15.71
C PHE A 61 10.76 13.77 14.33
N TYR A 62 11.42 14.28 13.28
CA TYR A 62 10.89 14.22 11.91
C TYR A 62 10.68 12.79 11.41
N VAL A 63 11.59 11.86 11.72
CA VAL A 63 11.44 10.44 11.37
C VAL A 63 10.20 9.84 12.03
N LEU A 64 9.98 10.10 13.32
CA LEU A 64 8.83 9.58 14.08
C LEU A 64 7.52 10.24 13.64
N LEU A 65 7.51 11.57 13.43
CA LEU A 65 6.34 12.29 12.92
C LEU A 65 5.94 11.77 11.54
N PHE A 66 6.92 11.64 10.64
CA PHE A 66 6.69 11.10 9.31
C PHE A 66 6.17 9.66 9.34
N LEU A 67 6.70 8.84 10.26
CA LEU A 67 6.19 7.50 10.50
C LEU A 67 4.72 7.51 10.97
N LEU A 68 4.38 8.37 11.94
CA LEU A 68 3.01 8.54 12.46
C LEU A 68 2.02 8.94 11.36
N ILE A 69 2.39 9.88 10.49
CA ILE A 69 1.55 10.29 9.35
C ILE A 69 1.38 9.11 8.38
N ARG A 70 2.44 8.35 8.13
CA ARG A 70 2.41 7.18 7.23
C ARG A 70 1.58 6.03 7.80
N THR A 71 1.62 5.77 9.10
CA THR A 71 0.89 4.67 9.75
C THR A 71 -0.54 5.04 10.14
N SER A 72 -0.84 6.31 10.42
CA SER A 72 -2.23 6.77 10.64
C SER A 72 -3.08 6.68 9.37
N ARG A 73 -2.45 6.86 8.20
CA ARG A 73 -3.02 6.51 6.88
C ARG A 73 -2.95 5.00 6.58
N GLY A 74 -2.43 4.20 7.51
CA GLY A 74 -2.23 2.74 7.47
C GLY A 74 -3.51 1.91 7.59
N ARG A 75 -4.68 2.49 7.30
CA ARG A 75 -5.95 1.77 7.09
C ARG A 75 -5.90 0.76 5.93
N ARG A 76 -4.75 0.64 5.25
CA ARG A 76 -4.51 -0.22 4.09
C ARG A 76 -4.51 -1.71 4.42
N LEU A 77 -3.86 -2.15 5.50
CA LEU A 77 -3.86 -3.58 5.86
C LEU A 77 -5.26 -4.05 6.28
N ALA A 78 -5.92 -3.28 7.15
CA ALA A 78 -7.33 -3.52 7.53
C ALA A 78 -8.28 -3.35 6.33
N ALA A 79 -7.95 -2.43 5.41
CA ALA A 79 -8.40 -2.31 4.03
C ALA A 79 -8.47 -3.67 3.33
N CYS A 80 -7.27 -4.21 3.12
CA CYS A 80 -7.05 -5.41 2.33
C CYS A 80 -7.65 -6.64 3.00
N GLU A 81 -7.53 -6.77 4.32
CA GLU A 81 -8.15 -7.86 5.09
C GLU A 81 -9.67 -7.89 4.89
N ARG A 82 -10.34 -6.74 4.95
CA ARG A 82 -11.79 -6.66 4.70
C ARG A 82 -12.14 -7.05 3.27
N VAL A 83 -11.38 -6.59 2.28
CA VAL A 83 -11.59 -6.96 0.87
C VAL A 83 -11.41 -8.46 0.69
N LEU A 84 -10.33 -9.05 1.20
CA LEU A 84 -10.03 -10.49 1.05
C LEU A 84 -11.03 -11.39 1.76
N ARG A 85 -11.73 -10.90 2.79
CA ARG A 85 -12.84 -11.60 3.43
C ARG A 85 -14.16 -11.47 2.68
N THR A 86 -14.34 -10.39 1.91
CA THR A 86 -15.61 -10.07 1.25
C THR A 86 -15.65 -10.56 -0.20
N TYR A 87 -14.51 -10.56 -0.87
CA TYR A 87 -14.39 -10.89 -2.29
C TYR A 87 -13.54 -12.14 -2.50
N PRO A 88 -13.94 -13.03 -3.43
CA PRO A 88 -13.11 -14.16 -3.80
C PRO A 88 -11.84 -13.70 -4.51
N LEU A 89 -10.81 -14.54 -4.47
CA LEU A 89 -9.59 -14.33 -5.23
C LEU A 89 -9.77 -14.83 -6.66
N GLU A 90 -9.64 -13.92 -7.60
CA GLU A 90 -9.68 -14.19 -9.03
C GLU A 90 -8.28 -14.06 -9.63
N TYR A 91 -7.89 -15.02 -10.46
CA TYR A 91 -6.57 -14.98 -11.09
C TYR A 91 -6.61 -14.17 -12.39
N HIS A 92 -5.79 -13.12 -12.45
CA HIS A 92 -5.59 -12.29 -13.63
C HIS A 92 -4.26 -12.62 -14.29
N THR A 93 -4.33 -13.08 -15.54
CA THR A 93 -3.16 -13.57 -16.30
C THR A 93 -2.15 -12.48 -16.64
N ARG A 94 -2.58 -11.21 -16.70
CA ARG A 94 -1.71 -10.10 -17.08
C ARG A 94 -1.97 -8.87 -16.23
N VAL A 95 -0.94 -8.51 -15.49
CA VAL A 95 -0.81 -7.33 -14.67
C VAL A 95 0.46 -6.62 -15.13
N VAL A 96 0.34 -5.37 -15.57
CA VAL A 96 1.47 -4.62 -16.12
C VAL A 96 1.61 -3.30 -15.39
N LYS A 97 2.81 -3.01 -14.87
CA LYS A 97 3.12 -1.69 -14.34
C LYS A 97 3.21 -0.71 -15.51
N LYS A 98 2.45 0.38 -15.43
CA LYS A 98 2.44 1.47 -16.44
C LYS A 98 3.30 2.64 -16.02
N SER A 99 3.20 3.03 -14.76
CA SER A 99 4.02 4.10 -14.21
C SER A 99 4.25 3.89 -12.73
N GLU A 100 5.21 4.62 -12.20
CA GLU A 100 5.56 4.65 -10.79
C GLU A 100 5.75 6.11 -10.39
N GLN A 101 5.09 6.51 -9.31
CA GLN A 101 5.19 7.85 -8.77
C GLN A 101 5.75 7.78 -7.35
N TRP A 102 6.92 8.36 -7.16
CA TRP A 102 7.54 8.50 -5.86
C TRP A 102 6.94 9.69 -5.13
N LEU A 103 6.24 9.41 -4.04
CA LEU A 103 5.61 10.42 -3.22
C LEU A 103 6.20 10.43 -1.83
N LEU A 104 5.92 11.52 -1.11
CA LEU A 104 6.42 11.72 0.23
C LEU A 104 6.04 10.50 1.09
N LEU A 105 4.76 10.11 1.08
CA LEU A 105 4.18 9.08 1.95
C LEU A 105 4.32 7.63 1.45
N GLY A 106 4.78 7.42 0.22
CA GLY A 106 4.84 6.08 -0.38
C GLY A 106 5.14 6.12 -1.86
N THR A 107 5.18 4.96 -2.48
CA THR A 107 5.27 4.84 -3.94
C THR A 107 3.93 4.35 -4.44
N VAL A 108 3.36 5.07 -5.40
CA VAL A 108 2.12 4.67 -6.06
C VAL A 108 2.45 4.12 -7.44
N PHE A 109 1.94 2.94 -7.73
CA PHE A 109 2.10 2.30 -9.02
C PHE A 109 0.81 2.44 -9.80
N THR A 110 0.90 2.86 -11.06
CA THR A 110 -0.24 2.71 -11.97
C THR A 110 -0.12 1.36 -12.63
N VAL A 111 -1.13 0.52 -12.45
CA VAL A 111 -1.15 -0.88 -12.88
C VAL A 111 -2.33 -1.10 -13.81
N LYS A 112 -2.07 -1.72 -14.95
CA LYS A 112 -3.13 -2.19 -15.84
C LYS A 112 -3.47 -3.63 -15.46
N VAL A 113 -4.69 -3.86 -14.97
CA VAL A 113 -5.19 -5.20 -14.63
C VAL A 113 -6.06 -5.67 -15.78
N SER A 114 -5.60 -6.68 -16.52
CA SER A 114 -6.37 -7.25 -17.63
C SER A 114 -7.04 -8.56 -17.24
N THR A 115 -8.34 -8.63 -17.51
CA THR A 115 -9.16 -9.84 -17.37
C THR A 115 -9.37 -10.44 -18.75
N ARG A 116 -9.19 -11.76 -18.90
CA ARG A 116 -9.39 -12.44 -20.19
C ARG A 116 -10.86 -12.28 -20.60
N GLY A 117 -11.09 -11.80 -21.82
CA GLY A 117 -12.45 -11.63 -22.38
C GLY A 117 -13.10 -10.26 -22.11
N GLN A 118 -12.48 -9.39 -21.30
CA GLN A 118 -12.95 -8.01 -21.13
C GLN A 118 -12.12 -7.03 -21.96
N HIS A 119 -12.81 -6.26 -22.82
CA HIS A 119 -12.22 -5.08 -23.46
C HIS A 119 -12.17 -3.93 -22.45
N GLY A 120 -11.07 -3.17 -22.43
CA GLY A 120 -10.95 -1.98 -21.57
C GLY A 120 -10.40 -2.22 -20.17
N ALA A 121 -9.39 -3.08 -20.03
CA ALA A 121 -8.66 -3.32 -18.78
C ALA A 121 -8.36 -2.02 -18.00
N PRO A 122 -8.92 -1.84 -16.79
CA PRO A 122 -8.85 -0.58 -16.06
C PRO A 122 -7.42 -0.29 -15.59
N LEU A 123 -7.11 1.00 -15.53
CA LEU A 123 -5.91 1.49 -14.86
C LEU A 123 -6.22 1.68 -13.39
N MET A 124 -5.41 1.05 -12.55
CA MET A 124 -5.55 1.06 -11.11
C MET A 124 -4.33 1.75 -10.51
N ARG A 125 -4.53 2.61 -9.52
CA ARG A 125 -3.48 3.05 -8.60
C ARG A 125 -3.33 2.00 -7.53
N ALA A 126 -2.13 1.46 -7.41
CA ALA A 126 -1.78 0.38 -6.51
C ALA A 126 -0.71 0.84 -5.53
N VAL A 127 -0.89 0.53 -4.25
CA VAL A 127 0.07 0.86 -3.20
C VAL A 127 0.32 -0.34 -2.31
N ASN A 128 1.58 -0.61 -2.02
CA ASN A 128 1.96 -1.75 -1.19
C ASN A 128 1.42 -1.59 0.24
N ALA A 129 0.70 -2.61 0.72
CA ALA A 129 0.06 -2.62 2.02
C ALA A 129 1.07 -2.68 3.18
N SER A 130 2.25 -3.28 2.96
CA SER A 130 3.33 -3.39 3.96
C SER A 130 4.23 -2.15 4.05
N THR A 131 3.94 -1.10 3.28
CA THR A 131 4.71 0.16 3.15
C THR A 131 6.05 0.06 2.42
N VAL A 132 6.38 -1.10 1.84
CA VAL A 132 7.51 -1.27 0.93
C VAL A 132 7.33 -0.37 -0.30
N ARG A 133 8.36 0.41 -0.66
CA ARG A 133 8.32 1.35 -1.80
C ARG A 133 8.61 0.68 -3.16
N ARG A 134 9.01 -0.59 -3.13
CA ARG A 134 9.46 -1.33 -4.31
C ARG A 134 8.28 -2.04 -4.99
N TRP A 135 8.29 -2.06 -6.31
CA TRP A 135 7.45 -2.97 -7.08
C TRP A 135 7.81 -4.43 -6.75
N PRO A 136 6.83 -5.30 -6.42
CA PRO A 136 7.10 -6.70 -6.12
C PRO A 136 7.82 -7.41 -7.26
N LYS A 137 8.76 -8.28 -6.90
CA LYS A 137 9.40 -9.16 -7.89
C LYS A 137 8.32 -10.12 -8.43
N SER A 138 8.38 -10.42 -9.72
CA SER A 138 7.47 -11.36 -10.38
C SER A 138 5.99 -10.97 -10.48
N ALA A 139 5.66 -9.71 -10.17
CA ALA A 139 4.30 -9.18 -10.40
C ALA A 139 3.88 -9.17 -11.88
N GLU A 140 4.84 -9.19 -12.81
CA GLU A 140 4.58 -9.20 -14.26
C GLU A 140 4.87 -10.55 -14.93
N ASP A 141 5.51 -11.49 -14.22
CA ASP A 141 6.08 -12.72 -14.80
C ASP A 141 5.04 -13.82 -15.04
N GLY A 142 3.91 -13.77 -14.33
CA GLY A 142 2.96 -14.89 -14.33
C GLY A 142 1.61 -14.53 -13.72
N GLY A 143 1.11 -13.31 -13.96
CA GLY A 143 -0.18 -12.84 -13.46
C GLY A 143 -0.21 -12.55 -11.96
N ALA A 144 -1.39 -12.18 -11.47
CA ALA A 144 -1.63 -11.92 -10.06
C ALA A 144 -3.03 -12.31 -9.62
N TRP A 145 -3.20 -12.55 -8.33
CA TRP A 145 -4.52 -12.77 -7.74
C TRP A 145 -5.12 -11.44 -7.33
N VAL A 146 -6.36 -11.18 -7.73
CA VAL A 146 -7.08 -9.96 -7.40
C VAL A 146 -8.34 -10.32 -6.64
N ALA A 147 -8.62 -9.61 -5.56
CA ALA A 147 -9.89 -9.64 -4.86
C ALA A 147 -10.46 -8.23 -4.83
N GLY A 148 -11.73 -8.07 -5.18
CA GLY A 148 -12.40 -6.78 -5.15
C GLY A 148 -13.33 -6.58 -6.34
N ASP A 149 -13.62 -5.31 -6.59
CA ASP A 149 -14.53 -4.87 -7.63
C ASP A 149 -13.89 -3.66 -8.31
N LEU A 150 -13.31 -3.84 -9.51
CA LEU A 150 -12.36 -2.89 -10.09
C LEU A 150 -12.87 -1.43 -10.14
N PRO A 151 -14.14 -1.14 -10.49
CA PRO A 151 -14.74 0.19 -10.36
C PRO A 151 -14.72 0.83 -8.96
N PHE A 152 -14.75 0.01 -7.89
CA PHE A 152 -14.63 0.45 -6.49
C PHE A 152 -13.19 0.34 -5.95
N GLY A 153 -12.40 -0.60 -6.47
CA GLY A 153 -11.05 -0.93 -6.02
C GLY A 153 -10.90 -2.39 -5.61
N GLY A 154 -9.79 -2.72 -4.98
CA GLY A 154 -9.52 -4.10 -4.57
C GLY A 154 -8.12 -4.29 -4.01
N VAL A 155 -7.69 -5.54 -4.01
CA VAL A 155 -6.40 -6.00 -3.53
C VAL A 155 -5.78 -6.87 -4.60
N LEU A 156 -4.50 -6.64 -4.86
CA LEU A 156 -3.68 -7.47 -5.71
C LEU A 156 -2.65 -8.20 -4.87
N ILE A 157 -2.51 -9.50 -5.08
CA ILE A 157 -1.54 -10.38 -4.43
C ILE A 157 -0.62 -10.93 -5.51
N VAL A 158 0.67 -10.67 -5.35
CA VAL A 158 1.69 -11.16 -6.27
C VAL A 158 2.09 -12.60 -5.92
N PRO A 159 1.96 -13.54 -6.87
CA PRO A 159 2.39 -14.93 -6.66
C PRO A 159 3.89 -14.98 -6.34
N GLY A 160 4.29 -15.89 -5.46
CA GLY A 160 5.68 -16.14 -5.11
C GLY A 160 6.27 -15.20 -4.05
N THR A 161 5.89 -13.92 -4.00
CA THR A 161 6.32 -13.01 -2.92
C THR A 161 5.28 -12.83 -1.83
N SER A 162 4.00 -13.11 -2.13
CA SER A 162 2.86 -12.79 -1.24
C SER A 162 2.74 -11.29 -0.93
N ASP A 163 3.38 -10.43 -1.73
CA ASP A 163 3.23 -8.99 -1.58
C ASP A 163 1.80 -8.58 -1.92
N MET A 164 1.23 -7.72 -1.07
CA MET A 164 -0.14 -7.26 -1.21
C MET A 164 -0.17 -5.78 -1.54
N LEU A 165 -0.93 -5.43 -2.58
CA LEU A 165 -1.15 -4.07 -3.02
C LEU A 165 -2.62 -3.73 -2.91
N PHE A 166 -2.94 -2.67 -2.18
CA PHE A 166 -4.26 -2.07 -2.23
C PHE A 166 -4.41 -1.31 -3.53
N MET A 167 -5.55 -1.45 -4.21
CA MET A 167 -5.83 -0.85 -5.51
C MET A 167 -7.09 0.00 -5.48
N GLN A 168 -7.06 1.14 -6.15
CA GLN A 168 -8.25 1.93 -6.51
C GLN A 168 -8.17 2.34 -7.98
N PRO A 169 -9.29 2.65 -8.65
CA PRO A 169 -9.25 3.22 -9.99
C PRO A 169 -8.32 4.43 -10.07
N ALA A 170 -7.49 4.50 -11.11
CA ALA A 170 -6.60 5.62 -11.31
C ALA A 170 -7.35 6.92 -11.60
N ASP A 171 -8.43 6.81 -12.36
CA ASP A 171 -9.43 7.85 -12.52
C ASP A 171 -10.68 7.42 -11.75
N TRP A 172 -10.84 7.94 -10.53
CA TRP A 172 -11.99 7.62 -9.69
C TRP A 172 -13.29 8.03 -10.38
N GLN A 173 -13.31 9.20 -11.02
CA GLN A 173 -14.53 9.78 -11.59
C GLN A 173 -14.99 9.03 -12.84
N LYS A 174 -14.07 8.49 -13.63
CA LYS A 174 -14.40 7.65 -14.79
C LYS A 174 -15.35 6.48 -14.48
N PHE A 175 -15.26 5.94 -13.27
CA PHE A 175 -16.09 4.82 -12.82
C PHE A 175 -17.26 5.26 -11.92
N ALA A 176 -17.60 6.56 -11.87
CA ALA A 176 -18.71 7.05 -11.06
C ALA A 176 -20.04 6.41 -11.47
N ASP A 177 -20.36 6.45 -12.77
CA ASP A 177 -21.61 5.90 -13.30
C ASP A 177 -21.71 4.38 -13.04
N GLU A 178 -20.62 3.64 -13.22
CA GLU A 178 -20.58 2.19 -12.96
C GLU A 178 -20.77 1.85 -11.46
N ARG A 179 -20.38 2.74 -10.55
CA ARG A 179 -20.61 2.58 -9.12
C ARG A 179 -22.01 3.03 -8.70
N GLU A 180 -22.57 4.04 -9.35
CA GLU A 180 -23.93 4.51 -9.09
C GLU A 180 -24.97 3.51 -9.60
N GLN A 181 -24.72 2.92 -10.78
CA GLN A 181 -25.57 1.88 -11.38
C GLN A 181 -25.34 0.49 -10.76
N ALA A 182 -24.40 0.34 -9.83
CA ALA A 182 -24.15 -0.92 -9.16
C ALA A 182 -25.36 -1.32 -8.32
N ASP A 183 -25.81 -2.56 -8.49
CA ASP A 183 -26.95 -3.09 -7.75
C ASP A 183 -26.71 -3.02 -6.22
N PRO A 184 -27.78 -3.00 -5.39
CA PRO A 184 -27.64 -2.88 -3.95
C PRO A 184 -26.74 -3.93 -3.30
N SER A 185 -26.68 -5.15 -3.86
CA SER A 185 -25.80 -6.21 -3.34
C SER A 185 -24.33 -5.89 -3.61
N ARG A 186 -24.00 -5.50 -4.85
CA ARG A 186 -22.65 -5.10 -5.24
C ARG A 186 -22.16 -3.88 -4.45
N SER A 187 -22.99 -2.85 -4.35
CA SER A 187 -22.71 -1.64 -3.54
C SER A 187 -22.55 -1.96 -2.05
N GLY A 188 -23.40 -2.85 -1.51
CA GLY A 188 -23.30 -3.32 -0.13
C GLY A 188 -22.00 -4.08 0.16
N ARG A 189 -21.56 -4.96 -0.75
CA ARG A 189 -20.25 -5.64 -0.63
C ARG A 189 -19.09 -4.64 -0.65
N ALA A 190 -19.12 -3.66 -1.56
CA ALA A 190 -18.09 -2.63 -1.62
C ALA A 190 -18.06 -1.78 -0.33
N GLN A 191 -19.23 -1.48 0.25
CA GLN A 191 -19.32 -0.77 1.52
C GLN A 191 -18.74 -1.58 2.68
N HIS A 192 -19.08 -2.87 2.78
CA HIS A 192 -18.57 -3.76 3.82
C HIS A 192 -17.04 -3.89 3.74
N ALA A 193 -16.51 -3.99 2.51
CA ALA A 193 -15.07 -4.00 2.25
C ALA A 193 -14.38 -2.64 2.47
N GLY A 194 -15.15 -1.56 2.62
CA GLY A 194 -14.63 -0.20 2.78
C GLY A 194 -14.07 0.42 1.49
N LEU A 195 -14.57 -0.01 0.33
CA LEU A 195 -14.16 0.44 -1.00
C LEU A 195 -15.04 1.57 -1.57
N THR A 196 -16.10 1.99 -0.87
CA THR A 196 -17.03 3.04 -1.36
C THR A 196 -16.46 4.45 -1.30
N GLN A 197 -15.36 4.64 -0.57
CA GLN A 197 -14.69 5.92 -0.47
C GLN A 197 -13.29 5.83 -1.05
N LEU A 198 -12.81 6.96 -1.57
CA LEU A 198 -11.41 7.12 -1.91
C LEU A 198 -10.59 7.03 -0.62
N VAL A 199 -10.06 5.83 -0.32
CA VAL A 199 -9.26 5.55 0.88
C VAL A 199 -7.93 6.29 0.77
N GLU A 200 -7.42 6.42 -0.45
CA GLU A 200 -6.22 7.18 -0.75
C GLU A 200 -6.58 8.52 -1.39
N LYS A 201 -7.08 9.45 -0.55
CA LYS A 201 -7.00 10.88 -0.85
C LYS A 201 -5.54 11.30 -0.70
N GLU A 202 -4.80 11.28 -1.80
CA GLU A 202 -3.60 12.07 -1.84
C GLU A 202 -3.96 13.56 -1.78
N PRO A 203 -3.24 14.36 -0.98
CA PRO A 203 -3.30 15.80 -1.17
C PRO A 203 -2.88 16.03 -2.61
N ASN A 204 -3.73 16.73 -3.36
CA ASN A 204 -3.46 17.11 -4.73
C ASN A 204 -2.23 18.02 -4.71
N ILE A 205 -1.03 17.46 -4.83
CA ILE A 205 0.19 18.23 -5.12
C ILE A 205 0.25 18.36 -6.64
N THR A 206 -0.78 18.99 -7.19
CA THR A 206 -0.77 19.49 -8.56
C THR A 206 0.43 20.42 -8.72
N HIS A 207 1.31 20.08 -9.65
CA HIS A 207 2.28 20.93 -10.33
C HIS A 207 3.21 21.79 -9.46
N PHE A 208 4.41 21.25 -9.17
CA PHE A 208 5.63 22.05 -9.12
C PHE A 208 6.61 21.47 -10.15
N TYR A 209 6.33 21.72 -11.43
CA TYR A 209 7.31 21.86 -12.51
C TYR A 209 6.63 22.62 -13.65
#